data_AF-A0A1G6K8H9-F1
#
_entry.id   AF-A0A1G6K8H9-F1
#
_cell.length_a   1.000
_cell.length_b   1.000
_cell.length_c   1.000
_cell.angle_alpha   90.00
_cell.angle_beta   90.00
_cell.angle_gamma   90.00
#
_symmetry.space_group_name_H-M   'P 1'
#
loop_
_entity.id
_entity.type
_entity.pdbx_description
1 polymer ?
#
loop_
_entity_poly.entity_id
_entity_poly.type
_entity_poly.pdbx_seq_one_letter_code
_entity_poly.pdbx_strand_id
1 'polypeptide(L)'
;MVQTDQPDNTRPRETPAKHLKSFGWMLLITAIAFALVGTGIFPPWITFSIIVLLAFIQLVLQLTTFMHLDRRSQLPIVFMTAGIGFSVIIAVAMFLMRN
;
A
#
# COMPACT_ATOMS: atom_id res chain seq x y z
N MET A 1 3.82 49.22 24.64
CA MET A 1 3.72 48.59 23.30
C MET A 1 4.49 47.28 23.41
N VAL A 2 3.80 46.17 23.65
CA VAL A 2 4.44 44.86 23.81
C VAL A 2 4.70 44.32 22.42
N GLN A 3 5.98 44.23 22.08
CA GLN A 3 6.45 43.74 20.79
C GLN A 3 6.23 42.23 20.73
N THR A 4 5.22 41.81 19.95
CA THR A 4 4.99 40.41 19.59
C THR A 4 5.96 40.02 18.48
N ASP A 5 7.23 39.77 18.83
CA ASP A 5 8.16 39.09 17.94
C ASP A 5 7.84 37.59 17.96
N GLN A 6 6.89 37.20 17.11
CA GLN A 6 6.62 35.80 16.80
C GLN A 6 7.64 35.40 15.72
N PRO A 7 8.68 34.61 16.04
CA PRO A 7 9.64 34.21 15.03
C PRO A 7 8.93 33.36 13.98
N ASP A 8 9.06 33.81 12.74
CA ASP A 8 8.53 33.21 11.53
C ASP A 8 8.84 31.70 11.51
N ASN A 9 7.79 30.90 11.69
CA ASN A 9 7.86 29.45 11.71
C ASN A 9 8.02 28.93 10.28
N THR A 10 9.20 29.18 9.70
CA THR A 10 9.68 28.56 8.45
C THR A 10 10.02 27.10 8.73
N ARG A 11 9.00 26.29 9.05
CA ARG A 11 9.16 24.83 8.95
C ARG A 11 9.38 24.52 7.48
N PRO A 12 10.48 23.84 7.11
CA PRO A 12 10.57 23.24 5.79
C PRO A 12 9.29 22.41 5.64
N ARG A 13 8.45 22.76 4.68
CA ARG A 13 7.29 21.92 4.32
C ARG A 13 7.88 20.63 3.77
N GLU A 14 8.11 19.68 4.68
CA GLU A 14 8.59 18.34 4.40
C GLU A 14 7.66 17.77 3.34
N THR A 15 8.19 17.69 2.13
CA THR A 15 7.37 17.83 0.93
C THR A 15 6.62 16.52 0.69
N PRO A 16 5.27 16.53 0.66
CA PRO A 16 4.48 15.36 0.30
C PRO A 16 4.87 14.75 -1.05
N ALA A 17 5.50 15.55 -1.91
CA ALA A 17 6.02 15.17 -3.22
C ALA A 17 7.12 14.09 -3.19
N LYS A 18 7.91 13.96 -2.11
CA LYS A 18 8.90 12.87 -2.02
C LYS A 18 8.24 11.49 -1.86
N HIS A 19 7.08 11.44 -1.19
CA HIS A 19 6.35 10.18 -0.99
C HIS A 19 5.61 9.73 -2.26
N LEU A 20 5.14 10.67 -3.08
CA LEU A 20 4.46 10.35 -4.34
C LEU A 20 5.40 9.67 -5.36
N LYS A 21 6.71 9.95 -5.30
CA LYS A 21 7.72 9.27 -6.13
C LYS A 21 7.85 7.77 -5.79
N SER A 22 7.89 7.40 -4.50
CA SER A 22 7.92 5.99 -4.10
C SER A 22 6.65 5.25 -4.49
N PHE A 23 5.49 5.90 -4.35
CA PHE A 23 4.21 5.33 -4.80
C PHE A 23 4.17 5.09 -6.31
N GLY A 24 4.65 6.05 -7.11
CA GLY A 24 4.73 5.91 -8.56
C GLY A 24 5.65 4.77 -9.02
N TRP A 25 6.80 4.59 -8.36
CA TRP A 25 7.72 3.48 -8.67
C TRP A 25 7.08 2.11 -8.43
N MET A 26 6.29 2.02 -7.36
CA MET A 26 5.59 0.81 -6.99
C MET A 26 4.49 0.46 -7.99
N LEU A 27 3.69 1.44 -8.41
CA LEU A 27 2.67 1.29 -9.45
C LEU A 27 3.25 0.86 -10.80
N LEU A 28 4.44 1.35 -11.13
CA LEU A 28 5.17 0.96 -12.35
C LEU A 28 5.56 -0.53 -12.30
N ILE A 29 6.09 -1.01 -11.17
CA ILE A 29 6.41 -2.43 -10.96
C ILE A 29 5.14 -3.30 -11.07
N THR A 30 4.02 -2.84 -10.52
CA THR A 30 2.73 -3.56 -10.62
C THR A 30 2.26 -3.63 -12.08
N ALA A 31 2.33 -2.52 -12.81
CA ALA A 31 1.94 -2.48 -14.22
C ALA A 31 2.77 -3.43 -15.08
N ILE A 32 4.08 -3.50 -14.85
CA ILE A 32 4.98 -4.47 -15.53
C ILE A 32 4.58 -5.90 -15.20
N ALA A 33 4.31 -6.20 -13.93
CA ALA A 33 3.91 -7.54 -13.51
C ALA A 33 2.57 -7.98 -14.13
N PHE A 34 1.59 -7.08 -14.22
CA PHE A 34 0.31 -7.33 -14.90
C PHE A 34 0.48 -7.48 -16.41
N ALA A 35 1.32 -6.66 -17.04
CA ALA A 35 1.61 -6.80 -18.47
C ALA A 35 2.23 -8.17 -18.77
N LEU A 36 3.18 -8.62 -17.93
CA LEU A 36 3.82 -9.92 -18.07
C LEU A 36 2.81 -11.07 -17.93
N VAL A 37 1.90 -10.98 -16.96
CA VAL A 37 0.81 -11.95 -16.78
C VAL A 37 -0.21 -11.92 -17.92
N GLY A 38 -0.57 -10.73 -18.41
CA GLY A 38 -1.59 -10.52 -19.45
C GLY A 38 -1.21 -11.05 -20.82
N THR A 39 0.08 -11.26 -21.09
CA THR A 39 0.53 -11.94 -22.32
C THR A 39 0.11 -13.41 -22.39
N GLY A 40 -0.37 -14.01 -21.29
CA GLY A 40 -1.04 -15.31 -21.32
C GLY A 40 -0.16 -16.48 -21.75
N ILE A 41 1.16 -16.30 -21.75
CA ILE A 41 2.13 -17.31 -22.21
C ILE A 41 2.14 -18.54 -21.28
N PHE A 42 1.66 -18.38 -20.04
CA PHE A 42 1.67 -19.42 -19.01
C PHE A 42 0.31 -20.11 -18.81
N PRO A 43 0.31 -21.42 -18.48
CA PRO A 43 -0.88 -22.15 -18.07
C PRO A 43 -1.63 -21.46 -16.92
N PRO A 44 -2.97 -21.57 -16.85
CA PRO A 44 -3.79 -20.88 -15.84
C PRO A 44 -3.35 -21.10 -14.39
N TRP A 45 -2.89 -22.32 -14.06
CA TRP A 45 -2.41 -22.69 -12.73
C TRP A 45 -1.12 -21.96 -12.33
N ILE A 46 -0.21 -21.77 -13.29
CA ILE A 46 1.05 -21.06 -13.09
C ILE A 46 0.77 -19.57 -12.95
N THR A 47 -0.08 -19.05 -13.83
CA THR A 47 -0.54 -17.65 -13.78
C THR A 47 -1.20 -17.32 -12.45
N PHE A 48 -2.08 -18.18 -11.93
CA PHE A 48 -2.71 -17.99 -10.62
C PHE A 48 -1.68 -17.89 -9.49
N SER A 49 -0.71 -18.81 -9.46
CA SER A 49 0.36 -18.83 -8.44
C SER A 49 1.22 -17.56 -8.49
N ILE A 50 1.55 -17.10 -9.70
CA ILE A 50 2.31 -15.86 -9.93
C ILE A 50 1.54 -14.63 -9.47
N ILE A 51 0.24 -14.52 -9.79
CA ILE A 51 -0.61 -13.40 -9.36
C ILE A 51 -0.70 -13.34 -7.84
N VAL A 52 -0.91 -14.48 -7.17
CA VAL A 52 -0.99 -14.54 -5.70
C VAL A 52 0.33 -14.11 -5.06
N LEU A 53 1.47 -14.56 -5.60
CA LEU A 53 2.79 -14.13 -5.14
C LEU A 53 3.01 -12.62 -5.33
N LEU A 54 2.69 -12.10 -6.51
CA LEU A 54 2.77 -10.67 -6.81
C LEU A 54 1.86 -9.85 -5.91
N ALA A 55 0.64 -10.31 -5.66
CA ALA A 55 -0.31 -9.65 -4.76
C ALA A 55 0.23 -9.56 -3.33
N PHE A 56 0.92 -10.59 -2.85
CA PHE A 56 1.56 -10.57 -1.53
C PHE A 56 2.74 -9.58 -1.46
N ILE A 57 3.59 -9.55 -2.49
CA ILE A 57 4.68 -8.57 -2.59
C ILE A 57 4.12 -7.14 -2.61
N GLN A 58 3.03 -6.93 -3.35
CA GLN A 58 2.34 -5.65 -3.40
C GLN A 58 1.79 -5.25 -2.03
N LEU A 59 1.17 -6.17 -1.29
CA LEU A 59 0.70 -5.92 0.07
C LEU A 59 1.83 -5.44 1.00
N VAL A 60 3.00 -6.08 0.95
CA VAL A 60 4.17 -5.70 1.77
C VAL A 60 4.72 -4.33 1.39
N LEU A 61 4.84 -4.05 0.09
CA LEU A 61 5.29 -2.76 -0.42
C LEU A 61 4.29 -1.63 -0.10
N GLN A 62 2.98 -1.94 -0.08
CA GLN A 62 1.92 -0.99 0.30
C GLN A 62 2.06 -0.65 1.78
N LEU A 63 2.22 -1.67 2.63
CA LEU A 63 2.47 -1.51 4.06
C LEU A 63 3.77 -0.73 4.33
N THR A 64 4.86 -1.01 3.60
CA THR A 64 6.15 -0.31 3.77
C THR A 64 6.03 1.18 3.43
N THR A 65 5.31 1.51 2.36
CA THR A 65 5.08 2.89 1.93
C THR A 65 4.18 3.63 2.93
N PHE A 66 3.11 3.00 3.44
CA PHE A 66 2.25 3.60 4.45
C PHE A 66 2.92 3.74 5.82
N MET A 67 3.82 2.82 6.19
CA MET A 67 4.55 2.86 7.46
C MET A 67 5.71 3.88 7.43
N HIS A 68 6.29 4.17 6.25
CA HIS A 68 7.27 5.24 6.10
C HIS A 68 6.67 6.64 5.94
N LEU A 69 5.35 6.73 5.71
CA LEU A 69 4.65 8.00 5.52
C LEU A 69 4.39 8.74 6.84
N ASP A 70 4.48 8.08 7.99
CA ASP A 70 4.17 8.76 9.23
C ASP A 70 4.88 8.18 10.45
N ARG A 71 5.84 8.94 10.96
CA ARG A 71 6.54 8.64 12.21
C ARG A 71 5.68 8.93 13.44
N ARG A 72 4.43 9.43 13.27
CA ARG A 72 3.56 9.91 14.35
C ARG A 72 2.09 9.47 14.28
N SER A 73 1.56 8.91 13.19
CA SER A 73 0.13 8.58 13.11
C SER A 73 -0.23 7.12 13.32
N GLN A 74 -1.47 6.96 13.79
CA GLN A 74 -2.18 5.70 13.99
C GLN A 74 -2.66 5.06 12.66
N LEU A 75 -2.36 5.65 11.50
CA LEU A 75 -2.77 5.14 10.19
C LEU A 75 -2.27 3.72 9.89
N PRO A 76 -1.00 3.34 10.20
CA PRO A 76 -0.53 1.97 9.97
C PRO A 76 -1.32 0.93 10.79
N ILE A 77 -1.71 1.28 12.02
CA ILE A 77 -2.52 0.43 12.89
C ILE A 77 -3.90 0.22 12.28
N VAL A 78 -4.56 1.30 11.86
CA VAL A 78 -5.89 1.23 11.23
C VAL A 78 -5.83 0.39 9.95
N PHE A 79 -4.81 0.58 9.12
CA PHE A 79 -4.63 -0.17 7.87
C PHE A 79 -4.38 -1.67 8.12
N MET A 80 -3.57 -2.02 9.12
CA MET A 80 -3.32 -3.42 9.50
C MET A 80 -4.60 -4.08 10.05
N THR A 81 -5.34 -3.39 10.92
CA THR A 81 -6.62 -3.91 11.47
C THR A 81 -7.70 -4.03 10.39
N ALA A 82 -7.77 -3.08 9.45
CA ALA A 82 -8.68 -3.15 8.32
C ALA A 82 -8.31 -4.31 7.39
N GLY A 83 -7.02 -4.46 7.05
CA GLY A 83 -6.53 -5.57 6.23
C GLY A 83 -6.88 -6.93 6.82
N ILE A 84 -6.59 -7.14 8.11
CA ILE A 84 -6.95 -8.38 8.82
C ILE A 84 -8.47 -8.56 8.86
N GLY A 85 -9.23 -7.52 9.16
CA GLY A 85 -10.70 -7.56 9.16
C GLY A 85 -11.28 -7.99 7.81
N PHE A 86 -10.82 -7.38 6.72
CA PHE A 86 -11.24 -7.76 5.36
C PHE A 86 -10.84 -9.19 5.02
N SER A 87 -9.62 -9.62 5.34
CA SER A 87 -9.19 -11.01 5.10
C SER A 87 -10.08 -12.02 5.84
N VAL A 88 -10.44 -11.74 7.09
CA VAL A 88 -11.33 -12.61 7.89
C VAL A 88 -12.74 -12.62 7.31
N ILE A 89 -13.31 -11.46 6.97
CA ILE A 89 -14.65 -11.37 6.37
C ILE A 89 -14.71 -12.15 5.06
N ILE A 90 -13.71 -12.00 4.19
CA ILE A 90 -13.63 -12.71 2.91
C ILE A 90 -13.50 -14.22 3.14
N ALA A 91 -12.66 -14.65 4.07
CA ALA A 91 -12.49 -16.07 4.39
C ALA A 91 -13.79 -16.70 4.93
N VAL A 92 -14.49 -16.00 5.82
CA VAL A 92 -15.79 -16.43 6.35
C VAL A 92 -16.85 -16.44 5.26
N ALA A 93 -16.90 -15.42 4.40
CA ALA A 93 -17.83 -15.36 3.28
C ALA A 93 -17.60 -16.52 2.29
N MET A 94 -16.35 -16.81 1.93
CA MET A 94 -16.02 -17.96 1.08
C MET A 94 -16.39 -19.29 1.76
N PHE A 95 -16.17 -19.41 3.06
CA PHE A 95 -16.54 -20.61 3.82
C PHE A 95 -18.06 -20.80 3.86
N LEU A 96 -18.82 -19.73 4.13
CA LEU A 96 -20.29 -19.75 4.16
C LEU A 96 -20.88 -20.06 2.79
N MET A 97 -20.31 -19.51 1.72
CA MET A 97 -20.80 -19.71 0.35
C MET A 97 -20.46 -21.10 -0.21
N ARG A 98 -19.50 -21.81 0.40
CA ARG A 98 -19.11 -23.18 0.03
C ARG A 98 -19.99 -24.26 0.66
N ASN A 99 -20.69 -23.95 1.76
CA ASN A 99 -21.57 -24.86 2.49
C ASN A 99 -23.02 -24.71 2.04
#